data_AF-A0A4Y7JWI0-F1
#
_entry.id   AF-A0A4Y7JWI0-F1
#
_cell.length_a   1.000
_cell.length_b   1.000
_cell.length_c   1.000
_cell.angle_alpha   90.00
_cell.angle_beta   90.00
_cell.angle_gamma   90.00
#
_symmetry.space_group_name_H-M   'P 1'
#
loop_
_entity.id
_entity.type
_entity.pdbx_description
1 polymer ?
#
loop_
_entity_poly.entity_id
_entity_poly.type
_entity_poly.pdbx_seq_one_letter_code
_entity_poly.pdbx_strand_id
1 'polypeptide(L)'
;MSTPKMVTLKSSDGVTFDVEESVALQSQTIKHMIEDDCADNGIPLPNVTSKILAKVIEYCRKHDGDADEKDKDEAKNWDADFVKVDQNTLFDLILAANYLNVKELLDLTCQTVADMIKDKTPEEIRKTFNIENDFTPEEEEESSDGETFDVEESVALQSQTIKHMIEDDCADNGIPLPNVTGKILAKVIQYCRKHDGVADEKDQKDEVKNWDAEFVNVDQATLFDLILAANYLNIEELLDLTCQTVADMIKGKTPEEIRKTFNIKNDFTPEEEEELRREN
;
A
#
# COMPACT_ATOMS: atom_id res chain seq x y z
N MET A 1 47.45 9.05 25.48
CA MET A 1 46.26 9.44 24.70
C MET A 1 46.70 9.48 23.25
N SER A 2 46.25 8.53 22.44
CA SER A 2 46.46 8.60 20.98
C SER A 2 45.63 9.77 20.45
N THR A 3 46.15 10.53 19.50
CA THR A 3 45.39 11.60 18.84
C THR A 3 44.21 10.98 18.06
N PRO A 4 43.00 11.57 18.11
CA PRO A 4 41.87 11.08 17.33
C PRO A 4 42.23 11.11 15.85
N LYS A 5 41.96 10.00 15.15
CA LYS A 5 42.17 9.92 13.69
C LYS A 5 41.06 10.72 13.02
N MET A 6 41.42 11.52 12.03
CA MET A 6 40.49 12.41 11.33
C MET A 6 40.31 11.92 9.89
N VAL A 7 39.11 12.10 9.35
CA VAL A 7 38.77 11.91 7.94
C VAL A 7 38.19 13.19 7.37
N THR A 8 38.58 13.54 6.15
CA THR A 8 38.04 14.71 5.44
C THR A 8 36.87 14.28 4.56
N LEU A 9 35.70 14.88 4.76
CA LEU A 9 34.51 14.69 3.93
C LEU A 9 34.30 15.91 3.05
N LYS A 10 33.91 15.72 1.78
CA LYS A 10 33.66 16.81 0.85
C LYS A 10 32.22 16.78 0.35
N SER A 11 31.45 17.79 0.71
CA SER A 11 30.07 18.00 0.26
C SER A 11 29.94 18.28 -1.24
N SER A 12 28.72 18.18 -1.76
CA SER A 12 28.39 18.37 -3.18
C SER A 12 28.65 19.79 -3.69
N ASP A 13 28.53 20.79 -2.83
CA ASP A 13 28.87 22.19 -3.08
C ASP A 13 30.34 22.52 -2.77
N GLY A 14 31.16 21.49 -2.56
CA GLY A 14 32.63 21.57 -2.53
C GLY A 14 33.23 21.95 -1.19
N VAL A 15 32.43 22.15 -0.15
CA VAL A 15 32.90 22.43 1.22
C VAL A 15 33.45 21.15 1.87
N THR A 16 34.58 21.26 2.54
CA THR A 16 35.25 20.16 3.23
C THR A 16 35.05 20.23 4.75
N PHE A 17 34.90 19.07 5.38
CA PHE A 17 34.72 18.90 6.82
C PHE A 17 35.75 17.90 7.33
N ASP A 18 36.53 18.27 8.35
CA ASP A 18 37.37 17.32 9.07
C ASP A 18 36.57 16.74 10.24
N VAL A 19 36.38 15.43 10.23
CA VAL A 19 35.51 14.70 11.16
C VAL A 19 36.33 13.60 11.82
N GLU A 20 36.10 13.36 13.11
CA GLU A 20 36.72 12.23 13.81
C GLU A 20 36.27 10.91 13.16
N GLU A 21 37.18 9.95 13.04
CA GLU A 21 36.90 8.66 12.41
C GLU A 21 35.76 7.94 13.12
N SER A 22 35.68 7.98 14.46
CA SER A 22 34.57 7.36 15.23
C SER A 22 33.19 7.87 14.82
N VAL A 23 33.06 9.20 14.73
CA VAL A 23 31.85 9.89 14.28
C VAL A 23 31.52 9.52 12.83
N ALA A 24 32.53 9.47 11.96
CA ALA A 24 32.35 9.15 10.55
C ALA A 24 31.92 7.68 10.32
N LEU A 25 32.34 6.76 11.19
CA LEU A 25 32.02 5.33 11.13
C LEU A 25 30.54 5.01 11.42
N GLN A 26 29.76 5.97 11.91
CA GLN A 26 28.30 5.82 12.01
C GLN A 26 27.63 5.68 10.64
N SER A 27 28.24 6.26 9.60
CA SER A 27 27.84 6.04 8.21
C SER A 27 28.47 4.74 7.71
N GLN A 28 27.64 3.75 7.34
CA GLN A 28 28.16 2.52 6.74
C GLN A 28 28.82 2.79 5.38
N THR A 29 28.29 3.76 4.61
CA THR A 29 28.90 4.17 3.34
C THR A 29 30.33 4.68 3.54
N ILE A 30 30.54 5.60 4.50
CA ILE A 30 31.86 6.16 4.77
C ILE A 30 32.79 5.09 5.38
N LYS A 31 32.27 4.25 6.28
CA LYS A 31 33.02 3.13 6.85
C LYS A 31 33.62 2.23 5.77
N HIS A 32 32.84 1.79 4.79
CA HIS A 32 33.34 0.97 3.70
C HIS A 32 34.42 1.70 2.88
N MET A 33 34.27 3.00 2.63
CA MET A 33 35.27 3.79 1.91
C MET A 33 36.60 3.94 2.69
N ILE A 34 36.55 3.96 4.03
CA ILE A 34 37.75 3.97 4.87
C ILE A 34 38.41 2.58 4.90
N GLU A 35 37.62 1.51 5.01
CA GLU A 35 38.11 0.12 4.99
C GLU A 35 38.81 -0.25 3.67
N ASP A 36 38.34 0.30 2.56
CA ASP A 36 38.91 0.13 1.21
C ASP A 36 40.09 1.08 0.91
N ASP A 37 40.64 1.77 1.92
CA ASP A 37 41.78 2.71 1.82
C ASP A 37 41.57 3.84 0.78
N CYS A 38 40.29 4.21 0.55
CA CYS A 38 39.90 5.23 -0.43
C CYS A 38 39.74 6.64 0.19
N ALA A 39 40.17 6.83 1.44
CA ALA A 39 39.98 8.06 2.20
C ALA A 39 41.11 9.10 2.06
N ASP A 40 42.24 8.74 1.44
CA ASP A 40 43.49 9.54 1.42
C ASP A 40 43.35 10.95 0.82
N ASN A 41 42.43 11.14 -0.13
CA ASN A 41 42.18 12.43 -0.81
C ASN A 41 40.89 13.11 -0.33
N GLY A 42 40.34 12.67 0.79
CA GLY A 42 39.02 13.07 1.27
C GLY A 42 37.88 12.37 0.51
N ILE A 43 36.82 12.06 1.24
CA ILE A 43 35.68 11.28 0.74
C ILE A 43 34.65 12.23 0.11
N PRO A 44 34.38 12.14 -1.20
CA PRO A 44 33.39 12.98 -1.86
C PRO A 44 31.96 12.46 -1.62
N LEU A 45 31.06 13.37 -1.23
CA LEU A 45 29.65 13.12 -0.97
C LEU A 45 28.79 13.96 -1.94
N PRO A 46 28.73 13.60 -3.23
CA PRO A 46 28.13 14.41 -4.29
C PRO A 46 26.62 14.64 -4.15
N ASN A 47 25.94 13.88 -3.30
CA ASN A 47 24.50 13.97 -3.10
C ASN A 47 24.10 14.72 -1.82
N VAL A 48 25.06 15.29 -1.08
CA VAL A 48 24.79 15.96 0.21
C VAL A 48 25.42 17.34 0.21
N THR A 49 24.60 18.38 0.38
CA THR A 49 25.07 19.77 0.48
C THR A 49 25.77 20.02 1.82
N SER A 50 26.65 21.02 1.89
CA SER A 50 27.36 21.39 3.11
C SER A 50 26.45 21.66 4.31
N LYS A 51 25.31 22.34 4.08
CA LYS A 51 24.30 22.64 5.12
C LYS A 51 23.75 21.35 5.76
N ILE A 52 23.43 20.36 4.94
CA ILE A 52 22.83 19.10 5.39
C ILE A 52 23.89 18.20 5.98
N LEU A 53 25.07 18.12 5.36
CA LEU A 53 26.20 17.36 5.87
C LEU A 53 26.62 17.84 7.26
N ALA A 54 26.60 19.15 7.52
CA ALA A 54 26.89 19.70 8.85
C ALA A 54 25.91 19.17 9.92
N LYS A 55 24.61 19.06 9.59
CA LYS A 55 23.59 18.50 10.48
C LYS A 55 23.73 16.99 10.68
N VAL A 56 24.06 16.25 9.62
CA VAL A 56 24.35 14.80 9.75
C VAL A 56 25.55 14.60 10.69
N ILE A 57 26.62 15.37 10.52
CA ILE A 57 27.79 15.29 11.40
C ILE A 57 27.42 15.69 12.84
N GLU A 58 26.60 16.72 13.03
CA GLU A 58 26.08 17.11 14.35
C GLU A 58 25.34 15.95 15.03
N TYR A 59 24.44 15.28 14.31
CA TYR A 59 23.74 14.10 14.80
C TYR A 59 24.72 12.97 15.15
N CYS A 60 25.62 12.60 14.24
CA CYS A 60 26.58 11.52 14.49
C CYS A 60 27.49 11.81 15.69
N ARG A 61 27.87 13.08 15.92
CA ARG A 61 28.66 13.47 17.11
C ARG A 61 27.86 13.32 18.40
N LYS A 62 26.56 13.62 18.37
CA LYS A 62 25.71 13.51 19.56
C LYS A 62 25.50 12.05 19.97
N HIS A 63 25.48 11.15 18.99
CA HIS A 63 25.27 9.71 19.18
C HIS A 63 26.56 8.89 19.11
N ASP A 64 27.74 9.51 19.13
CA ASP A 64 29.02 8.80 19.12
C ASP A 64 29.30 8.15 20.48
N GLY A 65 29.23 6.82 20.56
CA GLY A 65 29.57 6.02 21.74
C GLY A 65 28.39 5.27 22.37
N ASP A 66 28.69 4.38 23.33
CA ASP A 66 27.68 3.64 24.09
C ASP A 66 27.10 4.52 25.22
N ALA A 67 25.83 4.91 25.09
CA ALA A 67 25.12 5.70 26.09
C ALA A 67 24.56 4.84 27.24
N ASP A 68 24.82 5.25 28.49
CA ASP A 68 24.14 4.71 29.68
C ASP A 68 22.63 5.03 29.64
N GLU A 69 21.79 4.31 30.40
CA GLU A 69 20.32 4.50 30.39
C GLU A 69 19.87 5.96 30.60
N LYS A 70 20.58 6.71 31.45
CA LYS A 70 20.26 8.12 31.72
C LYS A 70 20.60 9.03 30.52
N ASP A 71 21.62 8.69 29.76
CA ASP A 71 22.02 9.42 28.55
C ASP A 71 21.05 9.16 27.40
N LYS A 72 20.32 8.03 27.40
CA LYS A 72 19.30 7.71 26.39
C LYS A 72 18.08 8.62 26.44
N ASP A 73 17.61 9.01 27.63
CA ASP A 73 16.47 9.93 27.74
C ASP A 73 16.86 11.36 27.35
N GLU A 74 18.08 11.78 27.67
CA GLU A 74 18.63 13.06 27.20
C GLU A 74 18.85 13.06 25.68
N ALA A 75 19.30 11.94 25.10
CA ALA A 75 19.44 11.77 23.65
C ALA A 75 18.08 11.88 22.95
N LYS A 76 17.03 11.19 23.43
CA LYS A 76 15.68 11.27 22.86
C LYS A 76 15.11 12.70 22.88
N ASN A 77 15.30 13.43 23.97
CA ASN A 77 14.85 14.83 24.05
C ASN A 77 15.60 15.70 23.04
N TRP A 78 16.91 15.48 22.91
CA TRP A 78 17.71 16.19 21.92
C TRP A 78 17.28 15.83 20.49
N ASP A 79 16.99 14.56 20.21
CA ASP A 79 16.50 14.08 18.91
C ASP A 79 15.18 14.75 18.52
N ALA A 80 14.25 14.83 19.47
CA ALA A 80 12.97 15.52 19.29
C ALA A 80 13.15 17.03 18.98
N ASP A 81 14.19 17.66 19.50
CA ASP A 81 14.52 19.06 19.18
C ASP A 81 15.30 19.18 17.86
N PHE A 82 16.18 18.23 17.56
CA PHE A 82 17.03 18.21 16.37
C PHE A 82 16.20 18.17 15.08
N VAL A 83 15.11 17.39 15.08
CA VAL A 83 14.19 17.27 13.92
C VAL A 83 13.21 18.43 13.78
N LYS A 84 13.19 19.42 14.69
CA LYS A 84 12.38 20.65 14.56
C LYS A 84 13.00 21.62 13.57
N VAL A 85 13.13 21.17 12.33
CA VAL A 85 13.60 21.94 11.18
C VAL A 85 12.46 22.19 10.20
N ASP A 86 12.69 23.04 9.21
CA ASP A 86 11.74 23.17 8.11
C ASP A 86 11.67 21.86 7.29
N GLN A 87 10.54 21.65 6.63
CA GLN A 87 10.23 20.42 5.91
C GLN A 87 11.24 20.08 4.81
N ASN A 88 11.77 21.08 4.09
CA ASN A 88 12.79 20.84 3.07
C ASN A 88 14.08 20.31 3.73
N THR A 89 14.50 20.93 4.83
CA THR A 89 15.65 20.44 5.60
C THR A 89 15.41 19.04 6.17
N LEU A 90 14.18 18.71 6.62
CA LEU A 90 13.85 17.36 7.10
C LEU A 90 13.94 16.31 5.98
N PHE A 91 13.40 16.61 4.79
CA PHE A 91 13.49 15.70 3.64
C PHE A 91 14.93 15.55 3.14
N ASP A 92 15.69 16.64 3.09
CA ASP A 92 17.10 16.58 2.74
C ASP A 92 17.89 15.72 3.76
N LEU A 93 17.54 15.77 5.05
CA LEU A 93 18.12 14.90 6.07
C LEU A 93 17.77 13.43 5.86
N ILE A 94 16.53 13.10 5.49
CA ILE A 94 16.10 11.72 5.15
C ILE A 94 16.94 11.20 3.98
N LEU A 95 17.04 12.00 2.90
CA LEU A 95 17.80 11.62 1.71
C LEU A 95 19.29 11.45 2.01
N ALA A 96 19.87 12.34 2.81
CA ALA A 96 21.27 12.25 3.23
C ALA A 96 21.52 11.05 4.15
N ALA A 97 20.63 10.78 5.11
CA ALA A 97 20.74 9.65 6.02
C ALA A 97 20.65 8.31 5.27
N ASN A 98 19.73 8.21 4.31
CA ASN A 98 19.62 7.05 3.43
C ASN A 98 20.87 6.87 2.55
N TYR A 99 21.34 7.95 1.90
CA TYR A 99 22.54 7.91 1.05
C TYR A 99 23.82 7.52 1.82
N LEU A 100 23.99 8.09 3.02
CA LEU A 100 25.13 7.81 3.89
C LEU A 100 24.94 6.53 4.71
N ASN A 101 23.76 5.91 4.65
CA ASN A 101 23.38 4.75 5.44
C ASN A 101 23.65 4.96 6.95
N VAL A 102 23.07 6.04 7.49
CA VAL A 102 23.05 6.37 8.93
C VAL A 102 21.69 5.96 9.47
N LYS A 103 21.56 4.69 9.89
CA LYS A 103 20.28 4.05 10.20
C LYS A 103 19.45 4.80 11.24
N GLU A 104 20.06 5.18 12.37
CA GLU A 104 19.31 5.82 13.46
C GLU A 104 18.76 7.19 13.07
N LEU A 105 19.51 7.97 12.30
CA LEU A 105 19.05 9.26 11.76
C LEU A 105 17.91 9.05 10.74
N LEU A 106 18.01 8.02 9.90
CA LEU A 106 16.96 7.68 8.95
C LEU A 106 15.68 7.27 9.69
N ASP A 107 15.78 6.38 10.67
CA ASP A 107 14.66 5.94 11.49
C ASP A 107 14.01 7.12 12.22
N LEU A 108 14.80 7.99 12.86
CA LEU A 108 14.30 9.19 13.56
C LEU A 108 13.53 10.13 12.63
N THR A 109 14.11 10.43 11.46
CA THR A 109 13.50 11.37 10.51
C THR A 109 12.27 10.79 9.82
N CYS A 110 12.27 9.48 9.50
CA CYS A 110 11.09 8.76 9.03
C CYS A 110 9.98 8.72 10.08
N GLN A 111 10.31 8.43 11.34
CA GLN A 111 9.35 8.45 12.44
C GLN A 111 8.74 9.83 12.63
N THR A 112 9.54 10.90 12.51
CA THR A 112 9.04 12.27 12.58
C THR A 112 8.00 12.54 11.48
N VAL A 113 8.23 12.06 10.26
CA VAL A 113 7.26 12.16 9.16
C VAL A 113 6.01 11.32 9.44
N ALA A 114 6.16 10.10 9.97
CA ALA A 114 5.04 9.26 10.37
C ALA A 114 4.17 9.94 11.44
N ASP A 115 4.79 10.56 12.46
CA ASP A 115 4.07 11.31 13.50
C ASP A 115 3.37 12.57 12.93
N MET A 116 3.91 13.16 11.86
CA MET A 116 3.25 14.27 11.16
C MET A 116 2.03 13.84 10.33
N ILE A 117 1.94 12.56 9.98
CA ILE A 117 0.84 11.96 9.19
C ILE A 117 -0.21 11.34 10.12
N LYS A 118 0.22 10.86 11.29
CA LYS A 118 -0.63 10.24 12.29
C LYS A 118 -1.80 11.15 12.66
N ASP A 119 -2.98 10.55 12.75
CA ASP A 119 -4.24 11.20 13.13
C ASP A 119 -4.71 12.34 12.20
N LYS A 120 -4.14 12.47 10.99
CA LYS A 120 -4.58 13.44 9.97
C LYS A 120 -5.43 12.79 8.89
N THR A 121 -6.34 13.55 8.32
CA THR A 121 -7.10 13.10 7.14
C THR A 121 -6.22 13.14 5.87
N PRO A 122 -6.57 12.38 4.82
CA PRO A 122 -5.87 12.45 3.53
C PRO A 122 -5.74 13.87 2.98
N GLU A 123 -6.76 14.73 3.13
CA GLU A 123 -6.73 16.12 2.67
C GLU A 123 -5.75 16.97 3.48
N GLU A 124 -5.70 16.76 4.81
CA GLU A 124 -4.75 17.44 5.69
C GLU A 124 -3.32 17.02 5.39
N ILE A 125 -3.09 15.74 5.10
CA ILE A 125 -1.81 15.20 4.66
C ILE A 125 -1.43 15.83 3.32
N ARG A 126 -2.29 15.77 2.31
CA ARG A 126 -2.03 16.35 0.99
C ARG A 126 -1.68 17.84 1.08
N LYS A 127 -2.41 18.59 1.91
CA LYS A 127 -2.11 20.00 2.17
C LYS A 127 -0.79 20.19 2.91
N THR A 128 -0.49 19.36 3.91
CA THR A 128 0.77 19.43 4.68
C THR A 128 1.98 19.16 3.80
N PHE A 129 1.87 18.18 2.90
CA PHE A 129 2.97 17.72 2.05
C PHE A 129 2.95 18.34 0.64
N ASN A 130 2.03 19.28 0.39
CA ASN A 130 1.83 19.93 -0.91
C ASN A 130 1.71 18.89 -2.05
N ILE A 131 0.97 17.82 -1.79
CA ILE A 131 0.68 16.74 -2.73
C ILE A 131 -0.54 17.18 -3.54
N GLU A 132 -0.42 17.16 -4.86
CA GLU A 132 -1.54 17.38 -5.76
C GLU A 132 -2.49 16.19 -5.66
N ASN A 133 -3.79 16.44 -5.45
CA ASN A 133 -4.78 15.38 -5.49
C ASN A 133 -4.97 14.96 -6.96
N ASP A 134 -4.48 13.79 -7.31
CA ASP A 134 -4.66 13.17 -8.62
C ASP A 134 -5.89 12.25 -8.69
N PHE A 135 -6.61 12.10 -7.58
CA PHE A 135 -7.85 11.34 -7.50
C PHE A 135 -9.05 12.18 -7.97
N THR A 136 -9.96 11.56 -8.72
CA THR A 136 -11.27 12.15 -8.95
C THR A 136 -12.12 12.07 -7.67
N PRO A 137 -13.15 12.93 -7.51
CA PRO A 137 -14.08 12.82 -6.39
C PRO A 137 -14.74 11.44 -6.26
N GLU A 138 -14.84 10.68 -7.36
CA GLU A 138 -15.39 9.32 -7.37
C GLU A 138 -14.38 8.27 -6.86
N GLU A 139 -13.07 8.54 -6.95
CA GLU A 139 -12.01 7.65 -6.45
C GLU A 139 -11.73 7.88 -4.95
N GLU A 140 -12.23 8.98 -4.37
CA GLU A 140 -12.00 9.40 -2.98
C GLU A 140 -13.13 8.97 -2.02
N GLU A 141 -14.33 8.64 -2.51
CA GLU A 141 -15.41 8.07 -1.71
C GLU A 141 -15.22 6.55 -1.52
N GLU A 142 -15.19 6.08 -0.26
CA GLU A 142 -15.13 4.67 0.11
C GLU A 142 -16.46 3.96 -0.12
N SER A 143 -16.43 2.77 -0.73
CA SER A 143 -17.52 2.27 -1.57
C SER A 143 -17.76 3.24 -2.73
N SER A 144 -18.03 2.78 -3.95
CA SER A 144 -18.18 3.72 -5.08
C SER A 144 -19.34 4.72 -4.92
N ASP A 145 -20.07 4.67 -3.80
CA ASP A 145 -21.15 5.55 -3.35
C ASP A 145 -21.02 6.07 -1.88
N GLY A 146 -19.88 5.91 -1.20
CA GLY A 146 -19.64 6.48 0.14
C GLY A 146 -20.20 5.69 1.34
N GLU A 147 -20.76 4.49 1.13
CA GLU A 147 -21.35 3.67 2.20
C GLU A 147 -20.33 2.85 3.01
N THR A 148 -20.43 2.90 4.34
CA THR A 148 -19.59 2.14 5.29
C THR A 148 -20.31 0.92 5.87
N PHE A 149 -19.58 -0.20 6.07
CA PHE A 149 -20.13 -1.44 6.60
C PHE A 149 -19.30 -2.01 7.75
N ASP A 150 -19.96 -2.30 8.88
CA ASP A 150 -19.37 -3.10 9.97
C ASP A 150 -19.52 -4.59 9.66
N VAL A 151 -18.39 -5.29 9.56
CA VAL A 151 -18.31 -6.71 9.16
C VAL A 151 -17.44 -7.47 10.15
N GLU A 152 -17.86 -8.68 10.51
CA GLU A 152 -17.06 -9.58 11.34
C GLU A 152 -15.80 -10.01 10.58
N GLU A 153 -14.68 -10.11 11.30
CA GLU A 153 -13.38 -10.45 10.68
C GLU A 153 -13.43 -11.79 9.92
N SER A 154 -14.07 -12.83 10.48
CA SER A 154 -14.22 -14.14 9.81
C SER A 154 -14.94 -14.04 8.46
N VAL A 155 -15.96 -13.18 8.37
CA VAL A 155 -16.71 -12.91 7.15
C VAL A 155 -15.86 -12.13 6.15
N ALA A 156 -15.12 -11.12 6.62
CA ALA A 156 -14.25 -10.30 5.79
C ALA A 156 -13.07 -11.11 5.20
N LEU A 157 -12.54 -12.07 5.96
CA LEU A 157 -11.43 -12.94 5.56
C LEU A 157 -11.75 -13.92 4.42
N GLN A 158 -13.01 -14.04 4.00
CA GLN A 158 -13.37 -14.77 2.79
C GLN A 158 -12.88 -14.08 1.52
N SER A 159 -12.71 -12.76 1.55
CA SER A 159 -12.01 -12.01 0.50
C SER A 159 -10.50 -12.13 0.70
N GLN A 160 -9.79 -12.71 -0.28
CA GLN A 160 -8.33 -12.75 -0.21
C GLN A 160 -7.72 -11.34 -0.28
N THR A 161 -8.35 -10.41 -1.02
CA THR A 161 -7.92 -9.01 -1.10
C THR A 161 -7.94 -8.34 0.27
N ILE A 162 -9.07 -8.46 0.99
CA ILE A 162 -9.23 -7.88 2.33
C ILE A 162 -8.32 -8.59 3.34
N LYS A 163 -8.21 -9.91 3.25
CA LYS A 163 -7.31 -10.69 4.11
C LYS A 163 -5.87 -10.17 4.06
N HIS A 164 -5.31 -9.94 2.87
CA HIS A 164 -3.95 -9.39 2.75
C HIS A 164 -3.82 -8.00 3.36
N MET A 165 -4.85 -7.15 3.22
CA MET A 165 -4.87 -5.82 3.83
C MET A 165 -4.89 -5.86 5.37
N ILE A 166 -5.60 -6.83 5.96
CA ILE A 166 -5.61 -7.04 7.41
C ILE A 166 -4.26 -7.59 7.89
N GLU A 167 -3.69 -8.56 7.17
CA GLU A 167 -2.38 -9.16 7.51
C GLU A 167 -1.23 -8.13 7.48
N ASP A 168 -1.34 -7.11 6.62
CA ASP A 168 -0.38 -6.01 6.47
C ASP A 168 -0.66 -4.82 7.42
N ASP A 169 -1.55 -4.98 8.41
CA ASP A 169 -1.91 -3.94 9.43
C ASP A 169 -2.44 -2.62 8.81
N CYS A 170 -3.10 -2.72 7.64
CA CYS A 170 -3.63 -1.57 6.89
C CYS A 170 -5.13 -1.30 7.16
N ALA A 171 -5.75 -1.95 8.15
CA ALA A 171 -7.20 -1.94 8.36
C ALA A 171 -7.71 -0.95 9.42
N ASP A 172 -6.80 -0.23 10.10
CA ASP A 172 -7.12 0.62 11.26
C ASP A 172 -8.14 1.74 10.98
N ASN A 173 -8.19 2.24 9.74
CA ASN A 173 -9.07 3.35 9.34
C ASN A 173 -10.23 2.90 8.43
N GLY A 174 -10.52 1.60 8.37
CA GLY A 174 -11.43 1.04 7.37
C GLY A 174 -10.69 0.65 6.08
N ILE A 175 -11.32 -0.21 5.29
CA ILE A 175 -10.75 -0.75 4.06
C ILE A 175 -11.50 -0.13 2.86
N PRO A 176 -10.84 0.70 2.04
CA PRO A 176 -11.49 1.34 0.91
C PRO A 176 -11.75 0.35 -0.22
N LEU A 177 -13.01 0.29 -0.70
CA LEU A 177 -13.44 -0.57 -1.81
C LEU A 177 -14.06 0.25 -2.95
N PRO A 178 -13.28 1.09 -3.66
CA PRO A 178 -13.80 2.07 -4.64
C PRO A 178 -14.44 1.44 -5.88
N ASN A 179 -14.20 0.15 -6.14
CA ASN A 179 -14.74 -0.54 -7.31
C ASN A 179 -16.04 -1.31 -7.03
N VAL A 180 -16.65 -1.12 -5.86
CA VAL A 180 -17.87 -1.81 -5.45
C VAL A 180 -18.82 -0.81 -4.81
N THR A 181 -20.03 -0.67 -5.36
CA THR A 181 -21.10 0.16 -4.75
C THR A 181 -21.59 -0.49 -3.44
N GLY A 182 -22.14 0.29 -2.52
CA GLY A 182 -22.62 -0.17 -1.23
C GLY A 182 -23.75 -1.18 -1.37
N LYS A 183 -24.64 -0.97 -2.34
CA LYS A 183 -25.69 -1.95 -2.70
C LYS A 183 -25.14 -3.33 -3.04
N ILE A 184 -24.04 -3.38 -3.80
CA ILE A 184 -23.41 -4.64 -4.23
C ILE A 184 -22.57 -5.22 -3.10
N LEU A 185 -21.83 -4.37 -2.38
CA LEU A 185 -21.04 -4.77 -1.22
C LEU A 185 -21.93 -5.40 -0.14
N ALA A 186 -23.12 -4.84 0.12
CA ALA A 186 -24.10 -5.41 1.03
C ALA A 186 -24.51 -6.84 0.64
N LYS A 187 -24.65 -7.12 -0.67
CA LYS A 187 -24.94 -8.46 -1.18
C LYS A 187 -23.73 -9.40 -1.06
N VAL A 188 -22.53 -8.91 -1.32
CA VAL A 188 -21.29 -9.68 -1.11
C VAL A 188 -21.15 -10.07 0.37
N ILE A 189 -21.35 -9.12 1.29
CA ILE A 189 -21.33 -9.38 2.74
C ILE A 189 -22.42 -10.38 3.13
N GLN A 190 -23.62 -10.28 2.55
CA GLN A 190 -24.71 -11.24 2.78
C GLN A 190 -24.30 -12.65 2.35
N TYR A 191 -23.66 -12.80 1.19
CA TYR A 191 -23.12 -14.08 0.72
C TYR A 191 -22.08 -14.61 1.71
N CYS A 192 -21.07 -13.81 2.04
CA CYS A 192 -20.00 -14.25 2.94
C CYS A 192 -20.54 -14.68 4.31
N ARG A 193 -21.52 -13.97 4.88
CA ARG A 193 -22.17 -14.37 6.14
C ARG A 193 -22.89 -15.72 6.06
N LYS A 194 -23.49 -16.05 4.92
CA LYS A 194 -24.19 -17.34 4.76
C LYS A 194 -23.20 -18.50 4.62
N HIS A 195 -22.05 -18.24 4.02
CA HIS A 195 -21.00 -19.24 3.78
C HIS A 195 -19.94 -19.30 4.90
N ASP A 196 -19.97 -18.37 5.86
CA ASP A 196 -19.07 -18.39 7.01
C ASP A 196 -19.36 -19.58 7.93
N GLY A 197 -18.34 -20.38 8.22
CA GLY A 197 -18.44 -21.50 9.16
C GLY A 197 -19.36 -22.65 8.74
N VAL A 198 -19.76 -22.76 7.47
CA VAL A 198 -20.58 -23.88 6.98
C VAL A 198 -19.82 -25.20 7.16
N ALA A 199 -20.39 -26.12 7.96
CA ALA A 199 -19.78 -27.41 8.21
C ALA A 199 -19.97 -28.36 7.01
N ASP A 200 -19.07 -29.33 6.87
CA ASP A 200 -19.04 -30.32 5.79
C ASP A 200 -20.17 -31.39 5.88
N GLU A 201 -21.29 -31.04 6.50
CA GLU A 201 -22.46 -31.89 6.67
C GLU A 201 -23.39 -31.80 5.45
N LYS A 202 -23.91 -32.96 5.01
CA LYS A 202 -24.71 -33.06 3.78
C LYS A 202 -25.97 -32.19 3.81
N ASP A 203 -26.68 -32.16 4.95
CA ASP A 203 -27.93 -31.42 5.07
C ASP A 203 -27.71 -29.90 5.02
N GLN A 204 -26.58 -29.41 5.56
CA GLN A 204 -26.20 -28.00 5.47
C GLN A 204 -25.80 -27.60 4.04
N LYS A 205 -25.11 -28.48 3.31
CA LYS A 205 -24.74 -28.25 1.89
C LYS A 205 -25.95 -28.12 0.97
N ASP A 206 -26.98 -28.94 1.18
CA ASP A 206 -28.19 -28.87 0.36
C ASP A 206 -29.00 -27.60 0.66
N GLU A 207 -29.01 -27.13 1.92
CA GLU A 207 -29.61 -25.84 2.30
C GLU A 207 -28.86 -24.66 1.65
N VAL A 208 -27.53 -24.65 1.71
CA VAL A 208 -26.69 -23.59 1.13
C VAL A 208 -26.88 -23.50 -0.38
N LYS A 209 -26.90 -24.63 -1.10
CA LYS A 209 -27.17 -24.63 -2.55
C LYS A 209 -28.52 -24.05 -2.93
N ASN A 210 -29.56 -24.33 -2.14
CA ASN A 210 -30.88 -23.75 -2.39
C ASN A 210 -30.87 -22.25 -2.16
N TRP A 211 -30.17 -21.79 -1.11
CA TRP A 211 -29.99 -20.37 -0.84
C TRP A 211 -29.19 -19.68 -1.94
N ASP A 212 -28.11 -20.29 -2.43
CA ASP A 212 -27.28 -19.77 -3.53
C ASP A 212 -28.09 -19.55 -4.80
N ALA A 213 -28.96 -20.51 -5.14
CA ALA A 213 -29.86 -20.40 -6.29
C ALA A 213 -30.85 -19.23 -6.15
N GLU A 214 -31.33 -18.95 -4.94
CA GLU A 214 -32.17 -17.79 -4.66
C GLU A 214 -31.37 -16.48 -4.64
N PHE A 215 -30.13 -16.52 -4.13
CA PHE A 215 -29.25 -15.36 -4.01
C PHE A 215 -28.87 -14.77 -5.38
N VAL A 216 -28.54 -15.62 -6.35
CA VAL A 216 -28.21 -15.19 -7.73
C VAL A 216 -29.44 -14.91 -8.60
N ASN A 217 -30.65 -15.14 -8.10
CA ASN A 217 -31.89 -14.80 -8.80
C ASN A 217 -32.19 -13.29 -8.72
N VAL A 218 -31.28 -12.50 -9.29
CA VAL A 218 -31.33 -11.04 -9.39
C VAL A 218 -31.41 -10.62 -10.85
N ASP A 219 -31.61 -9.32 -11.10
CA ASP A 219 -31.52 -8.79 -12.46
C ASP A 219 -30.09 -8.89 -13.02
N GLN A 220 -29.96 -8.87 -14.35
CA GLN A 220 -28.67 -9.05 -15.02
C GLN A 220 -27.62 -8.03 -14.60
N ALA A 221 -28.01 -6.76 -14.41
CA ALA A 221 -27.05 -5.73 -14.04
C ALA A 221 -26.45 -6.03 -12.65
N THR A 222 -27.31 -6.33 -11.68
CA THR A 222 -26.87 -6.76 -10.34
C THR A 222 -26.02 -8.04 -10.42
N LEU A 223 -26.34 -9.00 -11.28
CA LEU A 223 -25.54 -10.22 -11.44
C LEU A 223 -24.14 -9.93 -11.99
N PHE A 224 -24.03 -9.06 -13.00
CA PHE A 224 -22.73 -8.65 -13.56
C PHE A 224 -21.91 -7.85 -12.55
N ASP A 225 -22.54 -6.95 -11.80
CA ASP A 225 -21.87 -6.21 -10.74
C ASP A 225 -21.35 -7.15 -9.63
N LEU A 226 -22.10 -8.21 -9.29
CA LEU A 226 -21.64 -9.26 -8.38
C LEU A 226 -20.43 -10.04 -8.92
N ILE A 227 -20.39 -10.34 -10.23
CA ILE A 227 -19.23 -10.98 -10.87
C ILE A 227 -18.00 -10.08 -10.74
N LEU A 228 -18.14 -8.79 -11.06
CA LEU A 228 -17.05 -7.82 -10.99
C LEU A 228 -16.55 -7.65 -9.56
N ALA A 229 -17.47 -7.52 -8.59
CA ALA A 229 -17.13 -7.40 -7.18
C ALA A 229 -16.44 -8.66 -6.64
N ALA A 230 -16.94 -9.86 -6.97
CA ALA A 230 -16.35 -11.12 -6.55
C ALA A 230 -14.93 -11.30 -7.09
N ASN A 231 -14.70 -10.92 -8.34
CA ASN A 231 -13.36 -10.93 -8.95
C ASN A 231 -12.43 -9.89 -8.29
N TYR A 232 -12.90 -8.67 -8.06
CA TYR A 232 -12.11 -7.61 -7.42
C TYR A 232 -11.72 -7.94 -5.97
N LEU A 233 -12.67 -8.47 -5.19
CA LEU A 233 -12.46 -8.90 -3.81
C LEU A 233 -11.80 -10.27 -3.70
N ASN A 234 -11.59 -10.97 -4.82
CA ASN A 234 -11.04 -12.30 -4.88
C ASN A 234 -11.78 -13.29 -3.95
N ILE A 235 -13.09 -13.44 -4.18
CA ILE A 235 -13.98 -14.38 -3.50
C ILE A 235 -14.35 -15.47 -4.52
N GLU A 236 -13.53 -16.52 -4.59
CA GLU A 236 -13.59 -17.57 -5.63
C GLU A 236 -14.96 -18.24 -5.72
N GLU A 237 -15.55 -18.64 -4.59
CA GLU A 237 -16.84 -19.35 -4.58
C GLU A 237 -18.00 -18.49 -5.10
N LEU A 238 -18.00 -17.19 -4.79
CA LEU A 238 -19.01 -16.25 -5.30
C LEU A 238 -18.83 -16.01 -6.80
N LEU A 239 -17.57 -15.91 -7.26
CA LEU A 239 -17.25 -15.75 -8.67
C LEU A 239 -17.70 -16.97 -9.47
N ASP A 240 -17.41 -18.18 -8.97
CA ASP A 240 -17.83 -19.45 -9.58
C ASP A 240 -19.35 -19.56 -9.65
N LEU A 241 -20.06 -19.26 -8.55
CA LEU A 241 -21.51 -19.32 -8.50
C LEU A 241 -22.16 -18.37 -9.54
N THR A 242 -21.68 -17.13 -9.61
CA THR A 242 -22.22 -16.12 -10.53
C THR A 242 -21.86 -16.42 -11.99
N CYS A 243 -20.64 -16.90 -12.27
CA CYS A 243 -20.23 -17.34 -13.61
C CYS A 243 -21.02 -18.57 -14.07
N GLN A 244 -21.24 -19.55 -13.18
CA GLN A 244 -22.06 -20.72 -13.47
C GLN A 244 -23.50 -20.33 -13.80
N THR A 245 -24.06 -19.35 -13.08
CA THR A 245 -25.39 -18.81 -13.36
C THR A 245 -25.48 -18.23 -14.78
N VAL A 246 -24.48 -17.45 -15.21
CA VAL A 246 -24.41 -16.93 -16.58
C VAL A 246 -24.25 -18.06 -17.61
N ALA A 247 -23.43 -19.07 -17.32
CA ALA A 247 -23.26 -20.24 -18.18
C ALA A 247 -24.58 -21.00 -18.39
N ASP A 248 -25.37 -21.19 -17.32
CA ASP A 248 -26.68 -21.84 -17.40
C ASP A 248 -27.71 -21.00 -18.16
N MET A 249 -27.60 -19.66 -18.13
CA MET A 249 -28.42 -18.78 -18.98
C MET A 249 -28.12 -18.90 -20.48
N ILE A 250 -26.92 -19.35 -20.84
CA ILE A 250 -26.46 -19.54 -22.23
C ILE A 250 -26.75 -20.96 -22.71
N LYS A 251 -26.70 -21.94 -21.81
CA LYS A 251 -26.83 -23.36 -22.11
C LYS A 251 -28.13 -23.68 -22.87
N GLY A 252 -27.96 -24.26 -24.06
CA GLY A 252 -29.08 -24.72 -24.90
C GLY A 252 -29.78 -23.62 -25.70
N LYS A 253 -29.35 -22.36 -25.61
CA LYS A 253 -29.87 -21.26 -26.44
C LYS A 253 -29.13 -21.17 -27.78
N THR A 254 -29.81 -20.67 -28.81
CA THR A 254 -29.15 -20.35 -30.09
C THR A 254 -28.32 -19.06 -29.98
N PRO A 255 -27.34 -18.83 -30.88
CA PRO A 255 -26.59 -17.58 -30.92
C PRO A 255 -27.48 -16.32 -30.98
N GLU A 256 -28.60 -16.37 -31.70
CA GLU A 256 -29.55 -15.26 -31.81
C GLU A 256 -30.28 -15.01 -30.49
N GLU A 257 -30.68 -16.07 -29.79
CA GLU A 257 -31.32 -15.98 -28.47
C GLU A 257 -30.35 -15.44 -27.41
N ILE A 258 -29.09 -15.85 -27.45
CA ILE A 258 -28.02 -15.33 -26.58
C ILE A 258 -27.83 -13.84 -26.85
N ARG A 259 -27.62 -13.45 -28.11
CA ARG A 259 -27.44 -12.04 -28.50
C ARG A 259 -28.62 -11.18 -28.05
N LYS A 260 -29.85 -11.68 -28.19
CA LYS A 260 -31.05 -11.00 -27.70
C LYS A 260 -31.09 -10.91 -26.17
N THR A 261 -30.73 -11.98 -25.46
CA THR A 261 -30.74 -12.05 -24.00
C THR A 261 -29.75 -11.07 -23.36
N PHE A 262 -28.57 -10.92 -23.97
CA PHE A 262 -27.48 -10.07 -23.47
C PHE A 262 -27.37 -8.74 -24.21
N ASN A 263 -28.36 -8.42 -25.06
CA ASN A 263 -28.40 -7.20 -25.87
C ASN A 263 -27.11 -6.94 -26.68
N ILE A 264 -26.52 -8.02 -27.21
CA ILE A 264 -25.29 -7.98 -28.01
C ILE A 264 -25.65 -7.70 -29.47
N LYS A 265 -25.05 -6.66 -30.04
CA LYS A 265 -25.20 -6.33 -31.47
C LYS A 265 -24.49 -7.40 -32.32
N ASN A 266 -25.18 -7.96 -33.31
CA ASN A 266 -24.52 -8.79 -34.32
C ASN A 266 -23.62 -7.90 -35.20
N ASP A 267 -22.33 -8.16 -35.16
CA ASP A 267 -21.28 -7.49 -35.94
C ASP A 267 -20.83 -8.31 -37.16
N PHE A 268 -21.33 -9.54 -37.32
CA PHE A 268 -21.09 -10.37 -38.49
C PHE A 268 -21.93 -9.91 -39.69
N THR A 269 -21.32 -9.98 -40.87
CA THR A 269 -22.06 -9.93 -42.13
C THR A 269 -22.89 -11.21 -42.34
N PRO A 270 -23.97 -11.16 -43.15
CA PRO A 270 -24.76 -12.35 -43.46
C PRO A 270 -23.91 -13.50 -44.03
N GLU A 271 -22.89 -13.18 -44.83
CA GLU A 271 -21.97 -14.15 -45.42
C GLU A 271 -21.08 -14.82 -44.35
N GLU A 272 -20.50 -14.06 -43.42
CA GLU A 272 -19.68 -14.59 -42.32
C GLU A 272 -20.52 -15.46 -41.35
N GLU A 273 -21.77 -15.06 -41.08
CA GLU A 273 -22.69 -15.82 -40.23
C GLU A 273 -23.10 -17.16 -40.88
N GLU A 274 -23.30 -17.17 -42.20
CA GLU A 274 -23.61 -18.40 -42.93
C GLU A 274 -22.39 -19.34 -43.00
N GLU A 275 -21.17 -18.80 -43.11
CA GLU A 275 -19.92 -19.57 -43.07
C GLU A 275 -19.71 -20.20 -41.69
N LEU A 276 -19.83 -19.42 -40.61
CA LEU A 276 -19.72 -19.93 -39.22
C LEU A 276 -20.77 -20.99 -38.87
N ARG A 277 -21.97 -20.91 -39.46
CA ARG A 277 -23.03 -21.94 -39.31
C ARG A 277 -22.75 -23.22 -40.09
N ARG A 278 -21.91 -23.16 -41.13
CA ARG A 278 -21.50 -24.37 -41.89
C ARG A 278 -20.34 -25.10 -41.22
N GLU A 279 -19.50 -24.38 -40.47
CA GLU A 279 -18.32 -24.93 -39.80
C GLU A 279 -18.60 -25.59 -38.44
N ASN A 280 -19.70 -25.24 -37.76
CA ASN A 280 -20.12 -25.78 -36.46
C ASN A 280 -21.31 -26.73 -36.57
#